data_AF-A0A925E8F9-F1
#
_entry.id   AF-A0A925E8F9-F1
#
_cell.length_a   1.000
_cell.length_b   1.000
_cell.length_c   1.000
_cell.angle_alpha   90.00
_cell.angle_beta   90.00
_cell.angle_gamma   90.00
#
_symmetry.space_group_name_H-M   'P 1'
#
loop_
_entity.id
_entity.type
_entity.pdbx_description
1 polymer ?
#
loop_
_entity_poly.entity_id
_entity_poly.type
_entity_poly.pdbx_seq_one_letter_code
_entity_poly.pdbx_strand_id
1 'polypeptide(L)'
;MKQFVLDHFQSVYASASCQVDTDAGDLLIELTTGQKVAVIVINRAVLVAEVRDRYEKNTAHKIHTLFLLDQRMMPSDLTEVEPSIWMLSIHNLTNGRIYSYSCDGRTVTIRPL
;
A
#
# COMPACT_ATOMS: atom_id res chain seq x y z
N MET A 1 -6.65 3.75 11.88
CA MET A 1 -6.02 4.50 10.78
C MET A 1 -6.04 3.73 9.48
N LYS A 2 -5.47 2.52 9.39
CA LYS A 2 -5.61 1.64 8.20
C LYS A 2 -7.05 1.55 7.68
N GLN A 3 -8.03 1.35 8.57
CA GLN A 3 -9.45 1.31 8.19
C GLN A 3 -9.92 2.57 7.43
N PHE A 4 -9.47 3.77 7.81
CA PHE A 4 -9.87 5.00 7.11
C PHE A 4 -9.37 5.05 5.68
N VAL A 5 -8.19 4.48 5.40
CA VAL A 5 -7.66 4.34 4.04
C VAL A 5 -8.53 3.36 3.25
N LEU A 6 -8.87 2.21 3.83
CA LEU A 6 -9.73 1.22 3.17
C LEU A 6 -11.12 1.79 2.87
N ASP A 7 -11.73 2.47 3.83
CA ASP A 7 -13.02 3.15 3.69
C ASP A 7 -12.95 4.24 2.59
N HIS A 8 -11.84 4.98 2.52
CA HIS A 8 -11.60 5.98 1.48
C HIS A 8 -11.57 5.33 0.08
N PHE A 9 -10.83 4.24 -0.11
CA PHE A 9 -10.81 3.53 -1.39
C PHE A 9 -12.17 2.95 -1.75
N GLN A 10 -12.87 2.32 -0.80
CA GLN A 10 -14.22 1.81 -1.02
C GLN A 10 -15.20 2.91 -1.41
N SER A 11 -15.08 4.10 -0.81
CA SER A 11 -15.93 5.25 -1.15
C SER A 11 -15.60 5.85 -2.52
N VAL A 12 -14.32 6.02 -2.86
CA VAL A 12 -13.89 6.63 -4.14
C VAL A 12 -14.13 5.67 -5.31
N TYR A 13 -13.90 4.38 -5.09
CA TYR A 13 -14.05 3.34 -6.09
C TYR A 13 -15.35 2.55 -5.92
N ALA A 14 -16.41 3.16 -5.39
CA ALA A 14 -17.72 2.51 -5.23
C ALA A 14 -18.30 1.99 -6.57
N SER A 15 -17.90 2.58 -7.70
CA SER A 15 -18.27 2.13 -9.05
C SER A 15 -17.41 0.97 -9.58
N ALA A 16 -16.30 0.64 -8.92
CA ALA A 16 -15.45 -0.50 -9.22
C ALA A 16 -15.78 -1.65 -8.25
N SER A 17 -15.51 -2.90 -8.64
CA SER A 17 -15.66 -4.02 -7.70
C SER A 17 -14.52 -3.94 -6.69
N CYS A 18 -14.85 -3.50 -5.48
CA CYS A 18 -13.91 -3.29 -4.40
C CYS A 18 -14.21 -4.28 -3.27
N GLN A 19 -13.32 -5.25 -3.06
CA GLN A 19 -13.52 -6.34 -2.11
C GLN A 19 -12.35 -6.43 -1.12
N VAL A 20 -12.62 -6.82 0.11
CA VAL A 20 -11.56 -7.18 1.06
C VAL A 20 -11.05 -8.56 0.68
N ASP A 21 -9.76 -8.65 0.37
CA ASP A 21 -9.08 -9.90 0.03
C ASP A 21 -7.78 -9.94 0.82
N THR A 22 -7.82 -10.66 1.94
CA THR A 22 -6.68 -10.80 2.86
C THR A 22 -5.58 -11.69 2.33
N ASP A 23 -5.76 -12.37 1.20
CA ASP A 23 -4.74 -13.22 0.57
C ASP A 23 -3.90 -12.39 -0.41
N ALA A 24 -4.56 -11.59 -1.25
CA ALA A 24 -3.91 -10.70 -2.20
C ALA A 24 -3.39 -9.40 -1.58
N GLY A 25 -4.10 -8.83 -0.59
CA GLY A 25 -3.74 -7.56 0.03
C GLY A 25 -4.60 -7.21 1.23
N ASP A 26 -4.90 -5.93 1.41
CA ASP A 26 -5.92 -5.45 2.34
C ASP A 26 -7.23 -5.15 1.62
N LEU A 27 -7.12 -4.83 0.33
CA LEU A 27 -8.22 -4.56 -0.57
C LEU A 27 -7.83 -5.03 -1.96
N LEU A 28 -8.75 -5.66 -2.67
CA LEU A 28 -8.65 -5.97 -4.08
C LEU A 28 -9.65 -5.09 -4.83
N ILE A 29 -9.13 -4.30 -5.76
CA ILE A 29 -9.93 -3.42 -6.63
C ILE A 29 -9.85 -3.97 -8.04
N GLU A 30 -10.98 -4.30 -8.63
CA GLU A 30 -11.10 -4.60 -10.05
C GLU A 30 -11.52 -3.34 -10.80
N LEU A 31 -10.60 -2.81 -11.61
CA LEU A 31 -10.83 -1.63 -12.43
C LEU A 31 -11.82 -1.93 -13.55
N THR A 32 -12.46 -0.90 -14.09
CA THR A 32 -13.36 -1.02 -15.25
C THR A 32 -12.66 -1.56 -16.50
N THR A 33 -11.33 -1.52 -16.54
CA THR A 33 -10.48 -2.14 -17.59
C THR A 33 -10.32 -3.65 -17.42
N GLY A 34 -10.83 -4.26 -16.36
CA GLY A 34 -10.64 -5.67 -15.99
C GLY A 34 -9.30 -5.95 -15.28
N GLN A 35 -8.46 -4.94 -15.08
CA GLN A 35 -7.22 -5.06 -14.32
C GLN A 35 -7.50 -5.12 -12.82
N LYS A 36 -6.73 -5.95 -12.11
CA LYS A 36 -6.85 -6.10 -10.65
C LYS A 36 -5.70 -5.40 -9.95
N VAL A 37 -6.02 -4.66 -8.89
CA VAL A 37 -5.06 -3.95 -8.04
C VAL A 37 -5.27 -4.39 -6.59
N ALA A 38 -4.26 -5.03 -6.02
CA ALA A 38 -4.17 -5.28 -4.60
C ALA A 38 -3.55 -4.06 -3.90
N VAL A 39 -4.28 -3.48 -2.95
CA VAL A 39 -3.80 -2.40 -2.09
C VAL A 39 -3.28 -3.01 -0.80
N ILE A 40 -2.03 -2.69 -0.45
CA ILE A 40 -1.37 -3.14 0.78
C ILE A 40 -1.02 -1.92 1.62
N VAL A 41 -1.69 -1.78 2.77
CA VAL A 41 -1.51 -0.69 3.71
C VAL A 41 -0.53 -1.10 4.80
N ILE A 42 0.63 -0.48 4.79
CA ILE A 42 1.73 -0.68 5.73
C ILE A 42 1.64 0.40 6.81
N ASN A 43 1.15 0.03 7.98
CA ASN A 43 0.99 0.91 9.14
C ASN A 43 1.77 0.43 10.37
N ARG A 44 2.63 -0.57 10.18
CA ARG A 44 3.53 -1.17 11.16
C ARG A 44 4.73 -1.77 10.43
N ALA A 45 5.80 -2.06 11.17
CA ALA A 45 6.92 -2.82 10.62
C ALA A 45 6.43 -4.17 10.08
N VAL A 46 6.88 -4.53 8.88
CA VAL A 46 6.51 -5.75 8.17
C VAL A 46 7.75 -6.56 7.84
N LEU A 47 7.61 -7.88 7.78
CA LEU A 47 8.68 -8.75 7.32
C LEU A 47 8.83 -8.61 5.80
N VAL A 48 10.03 -8.25 5.36
CA VAL A 48 10.35 -8.08 3.93
C VAL A 48 10.03 -9.34 3.13
N ALA A 49 10.30 -10.51 3.71
CA ALA A 49 10.00 -11.80 3.08
C ALA A 49 8.49 -11.98 2.80
N GLU A 50 7.63 -11.56 3.73
CA GLU A 50 6.17 -11.62 3.57
C GLU A 50 5.70 -10.66 2.46
N VAL A 51 6.24 -9.44 2.44
CA VAL A 51 5.93 -8.45 1.41
C VAL A 51 6.36 -8.93 0.02
N ARG A 52 7.56 -9.53 -0.07
CA ARG A 52 8.10 -10.10 -1.31
C ARG A 52 7.26 -11.27 -1.80
N ASP A 53 6.98 -12.25 -0.93
CA ASP A 53 6.17 -13.42 -1.28
C ASP A 53 4.78 -13.00 -1.79
N ARG A 54 4.14 -12.05 -1.12
CA ARG A 54 2.85 -11.51 -1.58
C ARG A 54 2.96 -10.76 -2.91
N TYR A 55 4.00 -9.94 -3.10
CA TYR A 55 4.22 -9.23 -4.36
C TYR A 55 4.47 -10.19 -5.54
N GLU A 56 5.29 -11.21 -5.34
CA GLU A 56 5.60 -12.24 -6.34
C GLU A 56 4.35 -13.07 -6.68
N LYS A 57 3.58 -13.48 -5.67
CA LYS A 57 2.28 -14.15 -5.85
C LYS A 57 1.31 -13.29 -6.64
N ASN A 58 1.12 -12.03 -6.28
CA ASN A 58 0.23 -11.12 -6.99
C ASN A 58 0.67 -10.95 -8.46
N THR A 59 1.98 -10.77 -8.69
CA THR A 59 2.55 -10.64 -10.03
C THR A 59 2.28 -11.90 -10.87
N ALA A 60 2.45 -13.09 -10.30
CA ALA A 60 2.16 -14.36 -10.98
C ALA A 60 0.66 -14.49 -11.36
N HIS A 61 -0.24 -13.92 -10.57
CA HIS A 61 -1.68 -13.89 -10.83
C HIS A 61 -2.14 -12.69 -11.67
N LYS A 62 -1.22 -11.89 -12.22
CA LYS A 62 -1.51 -10.65 -12.97
C LYS A 62 -2.29 -9.61 -12.15
N ILE A 63 -2.07 -9.60 -10.84
CA ILE A 63 -2.61 -8.61 -9.90
C ILE A 63 -1.53 -7.55 -9.69
N HIS A 64 -1.82 -6.30 -10.04
CA HIS A 64 -0.94 -5.17 -9.73
C HIS A 64 -0.96 -4.90 -8.24
N THR A 65 0.17 -4.52 -7.64
CA THR A 65 0.25 -4.25 -6.21
C THR A 65 0.56 -2.78 -5.96
N LEU A 66 -0.25 -2.12 -5.15
CA LEU A 66 -0.06 -0.75 -4.66
C LEU A 66 0.31 -0.78 -3.18
N PHE A 67 1.49 -0.27 -2.85
CA PHE A 67 1.94 -0.15 -1.46
C PHE A 67 1.68 1.25 -0.92
N LEU A 68 0.96 1.33 0.20
CA LEU A 68 0.65 2.56 0.91
C LEU A 68 1.30 2.54 2.29
N LEU A 69 2.30 3.39 2.50
CA LEU A 69 3.04 3.49 3.75
C LEU A 69 2.51 4.62 4.63
N ASP A 70 2.32 4.36 5.92
CA ASP A 70 1.92 5.39 6.88
C ASP A 70 3.02 6.45 7.00
N GLN A 71 2.69 7.71 6.71
CA GLN A 71 3.65 8.83 6.73
C GLN A 71 4.36 8.98 8.07
N ARG A 72 3.74 8.56 9.18
CA ARG A 72 4.34 8.64 10.53
C ARG A 72 5.45 7.62 10.76
N MET A 73 5.58 6.64 9.86
CA MET A 73 6.69 5.69 9.85
C MET A 73 7.90 6.24 9.07
N MET A 74 7.75 7.36 8.38
CA MET A 74 8.86 8.06 7.75
C MET A 74 9.58 8.92 8.78
N PRO A 75 10.90 9.14 8.63
CA PRO A 75 11.60 10.15 9.41
C PRO A 75 10.93 11.52 9.24
N SER A 76 10.72 12.24 10.35
CA SER A 76 10.35 13.66 10.29
C SER A 76 11.51 14.47 9.72
N ASP A 77 11.21 15.42 8.84
CA ASP A 77 12.13 16.21 8.02
C ASP A 77 13.56 16.40 8.58
N LEU A 78 14.53 16.07 7.72
CA LEU A 78 15.96 16.48 7.74
C LEU A 78 16.94 15.81 8.70
N THR A 79 16.53 14.88 9.56
CA THR A 79 17.53 13.94 10.10
C THR A 79 17.77 12.85 9.06
N GLU A 80 18.99 12.75 8.54
CA GLU A 80 19.51 11.57 7.80
C GLU A 80 19.46 10.34 8.72
N VAL A 81 18.27 9.86 9.02
CA VAL A 81 18.07 8.55 9.62
C VAL A 81 18.12 7.60 8.45
N GLU A 82 19.16 6.76 8.40
CA GLU A 82 19.23 5.67 7.44
C GLU A 82 17.87 4.96 7.43
N PRO A 83 17.20 4.87 6.26
CA PRO A 83 15.91 4.21 6.20
C PRO A 83 16.11 2.78 6.69
N SER A 84 15.23 2.34 7.57
CA SER A 84 15.29 0.98 8.10
C SER A 84 15.35 -0.06 6.97
N ILE A 85 16.02 -1.19 7.21
CA ILE A 85 16.26 -2.25 6.21
C ILE A 85 14.97 -2.68 5.50
N TRP A 86 13.85 -2.70 6.22
CA TRP A 86 12.56 -3.07 5.63
C TRP A 86 12.04 -2.01 4.64
N MET A 87 12.22 -0.71 4.92
CA MET A 87 11.84 0.36 3.99
C MET A 87 12.67 0.30 2.70
N LEU A 88 14.00 0.19 2.83
CA LEU A 88 14.89 0.04 1.67
C LEU A 88 14.51 -1.17 0.82
N SER A 89 14.16 -2.28 1.47
CA SER A 89 13.76 -3.49 0.76
C SER A 89 12.45 -3.32 -0.01
N ILE A 90 11.46 -2.61 0.53
CA ILE A 90 10.21 -2.32 -0.19
C ILE A 90 10.48 -1.34 -1.33
N HIS A 91 11.32 -0.33 -1.13
CA HIS A 91 11.71 0.60 -2.20
C HIS A 91 12.36 -0.15 -3.36
N ASN A 92 13.27 -1.06 -3.08
CA ASN A 92 13.91 -1.91 -4.09
C ASN A 92 12.91 -2.85 -4.77
N LEU A 93 12.01 -3.48 -4.01
CA LEU A 93 11.00 -4.41 -4.55
C LEU A 93 10.02 -3.71 -5.50
N THR A 94 9.64 -2.47 -5.16
CA THR A 94 8.65 -1.69 -5.90
C THR A 94 9.26 -0.79 -6.96
N ASN A 95 10.59 -0.82 -7.11
CA ASN A 95 11.35 0.09 -7.97
C ASN A 95 10.97 1.57 -7.71
N GLY A 96 10.89 1.94 -6.44
CA GLY A 96 10.53 3.29 -5.99
C GLY A 96 9.05 3.66 -6.08
N ARG A 97 8.16 2.75 -6.50
CA ARG A 97 6.72 3.02 -6.64
C ARG A 97 5.96 2.83 -5.31
N ILE A 98 6.38 3.57 -4.29
CA ILE A 98 5.71 3.60 -2.98
C ILE A 98 4.95 4.90 -2.85
N TYR A 99 3.75 4.83 -2.30
CA TYR A 99 2.99 6.01 -1.90
C TYR A 99 2.93 6.07 -0.38
N SER A 100 2.95 7.27 0.17
CA SER A 100 2.66 7.51 1.58
C SER A 100 1.22 7.95 1.77
N TYR A 101 0.64 7.63 2.91
CA TYR A 101 -0.65 8.15 3.33
C TYR A 101 -0.57 8.83 4.70
N SER A 102 -1.38 9.86 4.89
CA SER A 102 -1.67 10.45 6.19
C SER A 102 -3.17 10.52 6.42
N CYS A 103 -3.57 10.51 7.70
CA CYS A 103 -4.95 10.62 8.11
C CYS A 103 -5.09 11.78 9.10
N ASP A 104 -5.87 12.79 8.72
CA ASP A 104 -6.38 13.81 9.64
C ASP A 104 -7.87 13.55 9.89
N GLY A 105 -8.16 12.85 10.99
CA GLY A 105 -9.49 12.26 11.21
C GLY A 105 -9.86 11.25 10.12
N ARG A 106 -10.94 11.53 9.37
CA ARG A 106 -11.40 10.73 8.21
C ARG A 106 -10.84 11.22 6.87
N THR A 107 -10.09 12.31 6.87
CA THR A 107 -9.48 12.85 5.67
C THR A 107 -8.21 12.07 5.37
N VAL A 108 -8.20 11.33 4.28
CA VAL A 108 -7.03 10.55 3.82
C VAL A 108 -6.35 11.33 2.71
N THR A 109 -5.04 11.56 2.86
CA THR A 109 -4.20 12.12 1.80
C THR A 109 -3.17 11.08 1.39
N ILE A 110 -3.03 10.86 0.08
CA ILE A 110 -2.06 9.91 -0.51
C ILE A 110 -1.14 10.69 -1.43
N ARG A 111 0.17 10.46 -1.32
CA ARG A 111 1.19 11.15 -2.13
C ARG A 111 2.35 10.21 -2.49
N PRO A 112 3.00 10.38 -3.66
CA PRO A 112 4.24 9.66 -3.96
C PRO A 112 5.29 9.90 -2.86
N LEU A 113 6.10 8.88 -2.57
CA LEU A 113 7.22 8.98 -1.64
C LEU A 113 8.51 9.37 -2.37
#